data_AF-A0A1Y1Z998-F1
#
_entry.id   AF-A0A1Y1Z998-F1
#
_cell.length_a   1.000
_cell.length_b   1.000
_cell.length_c   1.000
_cell.angle_alpha   90.00
_cell.angle_beta   90.00
_cell.angle_gamma   90.00
#
_symmetry.space_group_name_H-M   'P 1'
#
loop_
_entity.id
_entity.type
_entity.pdbx_description
1 polymer ?
#
loop_
_entity_poly.entity_id
_entity_poly.type
_entity_poly.pdbx_seq_one_letter_code
_entity_poly.pdbx_strand_id
1 'polypeptide(L)'
;MCCHKPRTTGWNEKFPAEMLMIIQSDHLETYPGYRGDVSTPCRHFTCLSPGEDLVVADVAHEIGHATGMIHEHQRRELSPKHNLLRLNCTALIRYSEAVDQAKKDGKDEFTPWIAYAYARQIGFISSQFMKFPSNMQLNGGPPVGWHSLMMYGSDQSAKTKRCLEDKHPEFCPLARIVDEKGSLQWMSRNKKPIKEDVEWVGLGYPWKG
;
A
#
# COMPACT_ATOMS: atom_id res chain seq x y z
N MET A 1 6.80 2.23 -14.63
CA MET A 1 6.09 3.18 -15.51
C MET A 1 4.60 2.96 -15.25
N CYS A 2 3.99 3.75 -14.35
CA CYS A 2 2.58 3.63 -13.95
C CYS A 2 1.67 4.60 -14.72
N CYS A 3 2.05 4.96 -15.95
CA CYS A 3 1.15 5.67 -16.85
C CYS A 3 0.34 4.60 -17.58
N HIS A 4 -0.88 4.38 -17.12
CA HIS A 4 -1.74 3.37 -17.71
C HIS A 4 -2.06 3.79 -19.14
N LYS A 5 -1.62 3.02 -20.14
CA LYS A 5 -2.16 3.17 -21.50
C LYS A 5 -3.63 2.73 -21.43
N PRO A 6 -4.57 3.62 -21.74
CA PRO A 6 -6.00 3.42 -21.56
C PRO A 6 -6.46 2.41 -22.60
N ARG A 7 -6.38 1.11 -22.32
CA ARG A 7 -7.05 0.13 -23.17
C ARG A 7 -8.44 -0.21 -22.67
N THR A 8 -8.78 0.14 -21.42
CA THR A 8 -10.09 -0.21 -20.82
C THR A 8 -10.66 0.83 -19.83
N THR A 9 -9.96 1.92 -19.48
CA THR A 9 -10.34 2.77 -18.32
C THR A 9 -11.45 3.79 -18.58
N GLY A 10 -12.06 3.84 -19.77
CA GLY A 10 -13.13 4.82 -20.04
C GLY A 10 -12.69 6.28 -19.88
N TRP A 11 -11.38 6.57 -19.89
CA TRP A 11 -10.87 7.92 -19.72
C TRP A 11 -11.34 8.83 -20.85
N ASN A 12 -12.05 9.91 -20.50
CA ASN A 12 -12.45 10.93 -21.46
C ASN A 12 -11.23 11.72 -21.92
N GLU A 13 -10.83 11.50 -23.18
CA GLU A 13 -9.65 12.14 -23.79
C GLU A 13 -9.72 13.67 -23.88
N LYS A 14 -10.90 14.24 -23.64
CA LYS A 14 -11.08 15.70 -23.56
C LYS A 14 -10.52 16.30 -22.26
N PHE A 15 -10.27 15.49 -21.22
CA PHE A 15 -9.65 15.99 -20.00
C PHE A 15 -8.12 16.11 -20.14
N PRO A 16 -7.52 17.20 -19.65
CA PRO A 16 -6.08 17.34 -19.56
C PRO A 16 -5.49 16.16 -18.78
N ALA A 17 -4.33 15.68 -19.20
CA ALA A 17 -3.69 14.56 -18.53
C ALA A 17 -3.21 14.93 -17.11
N GLU A 18 -3.04 16.21 -16.81
CA GLU A 18 -2.70 16.74 -15.49
C GLU A 18 -3.88 16.70 -14.50
N MET A 19 -5.09 16.34 -14.95
CA MET A 19 -6.27 16.24 -14.09
C MET A 19 -6.25 14.95 -13.27
N LEU A 20 -6.60 15.06 -11.98
CA LEU A 20 -7.00 13.90 -11.17
C LEU A 20 -8.48 13.62 -11.42
N MET A 21 -8.80 12.46 -11.97
CA MET A 21 -10.17 12.00 -12.10
C MET A 21 -10.59 11.25 -10.84
N ILE A 22 -11.67 11.69 -10.21
CA ILE A 22 -12.31 10.97 -9.10
C ILE A 22 -13.50 10.22 -9.67
N ILE A 23 -13.45 8.89 -9.60
CA ILE A 23 -14.48 7.99 -10.11
C ILE A 23 -15.25 7.43 -8.92
N GLN A 24 -16.57 7.53 -8.94
CA GLN A 24 -17.42 6.85 -7.97
C GLN A 24 -17.48 5.36 -8.33
N SER A 25 -17.10 4.50 -7.40
CA SER A 25 -17.00 3.04 -7.58
C SER A 25 -17.63 2.30 -6.40
N ASP A 26 -17.69 0.97 -6.41
CA ASP A 26 -18.03 0.16 -5.23
C ASP A 26 -16.79 -0.19 -4.37
N HIS A 27 -15.59 0.04 -4.89
CA HIS A 27 -14.30 -0.22 -4.24
C HIS A 27 -13.44 1.04 -4.11
N LEU A 28 -12.51 1.01 -3.16
CA LEU A 28 -11.43 2.00 -3.03
C LEU A 28 -10.18 1.50 -3.75
N GLU A 29 -9.77 2.24 -4.77
CA GLU A 29 -8.55 1.95 -5.50
C GLU A 29 -7.99 3.22 -6.12
N THR A 30 -6.73 3.51 -5.83
CA THR A 30 -5.99 4.56 -6.53
C THR A 30 -4.73 3.98 -7.14
N TYR A 31 -4.51 4.34 -8.40
CA TYR A 31 -3.24 4.03 -9.04
C TYR A 31 -2.20 5.05 -8.57
N PRO A 32 -1.07 4.61 -7.99
CA PRO A 32 -0.06 5.54 -7.51
C PRO A 32 0.47 6.36 -8.68
N GLY A 33 0.24 7.67 -8.61
CA GLY A 33 0.58 8.63 -9.65
C GLY A 33 2.05 9.00 -9.63
N TYR A 34 2.93 8.04 -9.97
CA TYR A 34 4.36 8.32 -9.97
C TYR A 34 4.89 8.76 -11.34
N ARG A 35 5.48 9.96 -11.37
CA ARG A 35 6.31 10.48 -12.48
C ARG A 35 7.79 10.42 -12.09
N GLY A 36 8.55 9.55 -12.74
CA GLY A 36 10.01 9.72 -12.84
C GLY A 36 10.42 10.65 -13.98
N ASP A 37 9.50 10.93 -14.91
CA ASP A 37 9.69 11.77 -16.09
C ASP A 37 8.50 12.72 -16.24
N VAL A 38 8.76 14.01 -16.11
CA VAL A 38 7.76 15.09 -16.20
C VAL A 38 7.42 15.47 -17.64
N SER A 39 8.10 14.91 -18.63
CA SER A 39 7.91 15.25 -20.05
C SER A 39 6.66 14.64 -20.67
N THR A 40 6.13 13.55 -20.11
CA THR A 40 4.93 12.87 -20.62
C THR A 40 3.75 13.10 -19.68
N PRO A 41 2.67 13.77 -20.13
CA PRO A 41 1.45 13.91 -19.33
C PRO A 41 0.86 12.52 -19.01
N CYS A 42 0.58 12.24 -17.72
CA CYS A 42 0.03 10.96 -17.28
C CYS A 42 -1.29 11.15 -16.55
N ARG A 43 -2.28 10.34 -16.93
CA ARG A 43 -3.65 10.39 -16.43
C ARG A 43 -3.71 9.70 -15.07
N HIS A 44 -4.22 10.39 -14.05
CA HIS A 44 -4.39 9.85 -12.71
C HIS A 44 -5.87 9.70 -12.40
N PHE A 45 -6.24 8.57 -11.79
CA PHE A 45 -7.58 8.41 -11.25
C PHE A 45 -7.56 7.76 -9.88
N THR A 46 -8.57 8.10 -9.09
CA THR A 46 -8.90 7.48 -7.81
C THR A 46 -10.35 7.04 -7.85
N CYS A 47 -10.60 5.80 -7.43
CA CYS A 47 -11.92 5.24 -7.25
C CYS A 47 -12.33 5.42 -5.79
N LEU A 48 -13.42 6.14 -5.55
CA LEU A 48 -14.00 6.35 -4.23
C LEU A 48 -15.32 5.61 -4.11
N SER A 49 -15.50 4.83 -3.04
CA SER A 49 -16.75 4.14 -2.74
C SER A 49 -17.69 5.08 -1.96
N PRO A 50 -18.88 5.44 -2.50
CA PRO A 50 -19.78 6.45 -1.93
C PRO A 50 -20.56 5.95 -0.69
N GLY A 51 -20.08 4.91 -0.01
CA GLY A 51 -20.76 4.31 1.15
C GLY A 51 -20.67 5.18 2.41
N GLU A 52 -21.58 4.92 3.36
CA GLU A 52 -21.68 5.61 4.66
C GLU A 52 -20.40 5.48 5.51
N ASP A 53 -19.56 4.50 5.20
CA ASP A 53 -18.30 4.21 5.89
C ASP A 53 -17.06 4.89 5.28
N LEU A 54 -17.22 5.71 4.22
CA LEU A 54 -16.08 6.41 3.63
C LEU A 54 -15.59 7.51 4.60
N VAL A 55 -14.53 7.20 5.35
CA VAL A 55 -13.94 8.17 6.28
C VAL A 55 -13.06 9.12 5.50
N VAL A 56 -13.02 10.39 5.91
CA VAL A 56 -12.08 11.42 5.38
C VAL A 56 -10.64 10.90 5.31
N ALA A 57 -10.27 10.03 6.25
CA ALA A 57 -8.97 9.35 6.28
C ALA A 57 -8.71 8.46 5.05
N ASP A 58 -9.71 7.71 4.59
CA ASP A 58 -9.61 6.85 3.41
C ASP A 58 -9.46 7.70 2.15
N VAL A 59 -10.26 8.76 2.01
CA VAL A 59 -10.12 9.70 0.89
C VAL A 59 -8.73 10.34 0.87
N ALA A 60 -8.23 10.79 2.02
CA ALA A 60 -6.89 11.36 2.12
C ALA A 60 -5.79 10.33 1.80
N HIS A 61 -5.98 9.05 2.15
CA HIS A 61 -5.05 7.96 1.82
C HIS A 61 -5.00 7.72 0.31
N GLU A 62 -6.17 7.65 -0.33
CA GLU A 62 -6.30 7.50 -1.78
C GLU A 62 -5.73 8.71 -2.54
N ILE A 63 -5.97 9.93 -2.06
CA ILE A 63 -5.30 11.14 -2.60
C ILE A 63 -3.78 11.05 -2.43
N GLY A 64 -3.29 10.55 -1.29
CA GLY A 64 -1.87 10.26 -1.06
C GLY A 64 -1.30 9.38 -2.18
N HIS A 65 -1.96 8.27 -2.50
CA HIS A 65 -1.60 7.44 -3.66
C HIS A 65 -1.61 8.22 -4.97
N ALA A 66 -2.65 9.00 -5.26
CA ALA A 66 -2.72 9.80 -6.48
C ALA A 66 -1.54 10.77 -6.62
N THR A 67 -1.04 11.28 -5.50
CA THR A 67 0.15 12.17 -5.43
C THR A 67 1.49 11.44 -5.41
N GLY A 68 1.50 10.11 -5.59
CA GLY A 68 2.71 9.31 -5.71
C GLY A 68 3.25 8.75 -4.39
N MET A 69 2.45 8.77 -3.33
CA MET A 69 2.77 8.02 -2.11
C MET A 69 2.48 6.53 -2.32
N ILE A 70 3.34 5.67 -1.78
CA ILE A 70 3.08 4.22 -1.65
C ILE A 70 2.70 3.92 -0.20
N HIS A 71 2.29 2.68 0.10
CA HIS A 71 2.16 2.32 1.51
C HIS A 71 3.51 2.36 2.20
N GLU A 72 3.53 2.90 3.41
CA GLU A 72 4.77 3.15 4.13
C GLU A 72 5.53 1.84 4.40
N HIS A 73 4.82 0.75 4.72
CA HIS A 73 5.42 -0.59 4.92
C HIS A 73 6.07 -1.17 3.65
N GLN A 74 5.81 -0.60 2.45
CA GLN A 74 6.39 -1.06 1.19
C GLN A 74 7.72 -0.37 0.86
N ARG A 75 8.13 0.62 1.65
CA ARG A 75 9.44 1.30 1.53
C ARG A 75 10.60 0.29 1.62
N ARG A 76 11.65 0.53 0.83
CA ARG A 76 12.80 -0.38 0.68
C ARG A 76 13.62 -0.50 1.98
N GLU A 77 13.80 0.60 2.69
CA GLU A 77 14.47 0.71 3.98
C GLU A 77 13.73 -0.03 5.10
N LEU A 78 12.45 -0.35 4.92
CA LEU A 78 11.70 -1.23 5.82
C LEU A 78 11.79 -2.70 5.41
N SER A 79 12.73 -3.07 4.54
CA SER A 79 12.96 -4.47 4.19
C SER A 79 13.50 -5.25 5.38
N PRO A 80 13.35 -6.59 5.39
CA PRO A 80 13.88 -7.46 6.44
C PRO A 80 15.37 -7.21 6.73
N LYS A 81 16.15 -6.74 5.74
CA LYS A 81 17.56 -6.39 5.92
C LYS A 81 17.81 -5.34 7.01
N HIS A 82 16.86 -4.43 7.25
CA HIS A 82 17.02 -3.35 8.21
C HIS A 82 16.41 -3.65 9.58
N ASN A 83 15.74 -4.80 9.75
CA ASN A 83 15.13 -5.20 11.02
C ASN A 83 14.23 -4.13 11.68
N LEU A 84 13.51 -3.31 10.88
CA LEU A 84 12.61 -2.28 11.39
C LEU A 84 11.14 -2.69 11.41
N LEU A 85 10.77 -3.65 10.56
CA LEU A 85 9.40 -4.08 10.35
C LEU A 85 9.37 -5.59 10.22
N ARG A 86 8.45 -6.23 10.95
CA ARG A 86 8.13 -7.64 10.82
C ARG A 86 6.87 -7.82 9.99
N LEU A 87 6.94 -8.74 9.04
CA LEU A 87 5.84 -9.14 8.17
C LEU A 87 5.57 -10.64 8.35
N ASN A 88 4.41 -10.98 8.92
CA ASN A 88 4.00 -12.35 9.20
C ASN A 88 2.91 -12.81 8.23
N CYS A 89 3.32 -13.45 7.14
CA CYS A 89 2.42 -13.89 6.08
C CYS A 89 1.39 -14.91 6.58
N THR A 90 1.80 -15.77 7.52
CA THR A 90 0.93 -16.81 8.09
C THR A 90 -0.23 -16.22 8.89
N ALA A 91 -0.13 -14.97 9.33
CA ALA A 91 -1.19 -14.24 10.03
C ALA A 91 -2.23 -13.61 9.10
N LEU A 92 -1.99 -13.60 7.78
CA LEU A 92 -2.94 -13.08 6.80
C LEU A 92 -4.15 -14.02 6.65
N ILE A 93 -5.32 -13.41 6.47
CA ILE A 93 -6.54 -14.13 6.10
C ILE A 93 -6.31 -14.88 4.78
N ARG A 94 -6.84 -16.11 4.71
CA ARG A 94 -6.73 -17.02 3.57
C ARG A 94 -5.31 -17.52 3.23
N TYR A 95 -4.33 -17.37 4.14
CA TYR A 95 -2.96 -17.85 3.90
C TYR A 95 -2.91 -19.35 3.59
N SER A 96 -3.58 -20.18 4.39
CA SER A 96 -3.56 -21.64 4.24
C SER A 96 -4.17 -22.06 2.90
N GLU A 97 -5.30 -21.45 2.53
CA GLU A 97 -5.98 -21.68 1.25
C GLU A 97 -5.12 -21.26 0.06
N ALA A 98 -4.36 -20.17 0.18
CA ALA A 98 -3.43 -19.73 -0.85
C ALA A 98 -2.27 -20.71 -1.04
N VAL A 99 -1.73 -21.26 0.06
CA VAL A 99 -0.69 -22.31 0.01
C VAL A 99 -1.24 -23.60 -0.61
N ASP A 100 -2.45 -24.01 -0.24
CA ASP A 100 -3.09 -25.19 -0.81
C ASP A 100 -3.35 -25.02 -2.32
N GLN A 101 -3.77 -23.83 -2.74
CA GLN A 101 -3.94 -23.51 -4.17
C GLN A 101 -2.60 -23.56 -4.91
N ALA A 102 -1.53 -23.01 -4.34
CA ALA A 102 -0.18 -23.10 -4.91
C ALA A 102 0.27 -24.54 -5.11
N LYS A 103 0.06 -25.40 -4.10
CA LYS A 103 0.41 -26.82 -4.18
C LYS A 103 -0.38 -27.53 -5.27
N LYS A 104 -1.69 -27.26 -5.40
CA LYS A 104 -2.54 -27.80 -6.49
C LYS A 104 -2.06 -27.37 -7.88
N ASP A 105 -1.56 -26.14 -8.00
CA ASP A 105 -1.02 -25.59 -9.25
C ASP A 105 0.43 -26.02 -9.53
N GLY A 106 1.01 -26.92 -8.72
CA GLY A 106 2.39 -27.38 -8.86
C GLY A 106 3.44 -26.30 -8.53
N LYS A 107 3.10 -25.35 -7.67
CA LYS A 107 3.96 -24.24 -7.24
C LYS A 107 4.46 -24.45 -5.82
N ASP A 108 5.58 -23.80 -5.52
CA ASP A 108 6.14 -23.75 -4.17
C ASP A 108 5.23 -22.95 -3.20
N GLU A 109 5.22 -23.31 -1.92
CA GLU A 109 4.33 -22.72 -0.91
C GLU A 109 4.61 -21.24 -0.62
N PHE A 110 5.80 -20.73 -0.96
CA PHE A 110 6.14 -19.31 -0.90
C PHE A 110 5.69 -18.55 -2.16
N THR A 111 5.24 -19.22 -3.22
CA THR A 111 4.83 -18.55 -4.47
C THR A 111 3.68 -17.54 -4.26
N PRO A 112 2.61 -17.85 -3.52
CA PRO A 112 1.59 -16.86 -3.16
C PRO A 112 2.16 -15.64 -2.45
N TRP A 113 3.30 -15.77 -1.78
CA TRP A 113 3.91 -14.70 -1.01
C TRP A 113 4.81 -13.78 -1.84
N ILE A 114 5.58 -14.34 -2.78
CA ILE A 114 6.61 -13.58 -3.51
C ILE A 114 6.21 -13.20 -4.93
N ALA A 115 5.23 -13.89 -5.53
CA ALA A 115 4.82 -13.67 -6.91
C ALA A 115 3.56 -12.81 -6.98
N TYR A 116 3.72 -11.49 -7.12
CA TYR A 116 2.63 -10.51 -7.19
C TYR A 116 1.49 -10.91 -8.14
N ALA A 117 1.82 -11.29 -9.38
CA ALA A 117 0.83 -11.67 -10.38
C ALA A 117 0.04 -12.91 -9.97
N TYR A 118 0.72 -13.90 -9.39
CA TYR A 118 0.08 -15.13 -8.93
C TYR A 118 -0.81 -14.89 -7.70
N ALA A 119 -0.32 -14.14 -6.71
CA ALA A 119 -1.10 -13.73 -5.54
C ALA A 119 -2.41 -13.04 -5.95
N ARG A 120 -2.35 -12.10 -6.90
CA ARG A 120 -3.54 -11.44 -7.45
C ARG A 120 -4.46 -12.42 -8.19
N GLN A 121 -3.89 -13.31 -9.00
CA GLN A 121 -4.66 -14.31 -9.75
C GLN A 121 -5.50 -15.20 -8.84
N ILE A 122 -4.97 -15.63 -7.69
CA ILE A 122 -5.68 -16.50 -6.74
C ILE A 122 -6.47 -15.71 -5.68
N GLY A 123 -6.50 -14.38 -5.78
CA GLY A 123 -7.18 -13.50 -4.82
C GLY A 123 -6.59 -13.53 -3.42
N PHE A 124 -5.27 -13.75 -3.29
CA PHE A 124 -4.55 -13.68 -2.02
C PHE A 124 -3.93 -12.29 -1.81
N ILE A 125 -4.16 -11.73 -0.62
CA ILE A 125 -3.89 -10.31 -0.31
C ILE A 125 -2.41 -9.96 -0.15
N SER A 126 -1.51 -10.95 -0.13
CA SER A 126 -0.06 -10.74 0.03
C SER A 126 0.52 -9.71 -0.94
N SER A 127 -0.05 -9.58 -2.14
CA SER A 127 0.33 -8.57 -3.14
C SER A 127 0.32 -7.13 -2.59
N GLN A 128 -0.52 -6.82 -1.61
CA GLN A 128 -0.59 -5.53 -0.92
C GLN A 128 0.53 -5.32 0.12
N PHE A 129 1.22 -6.39 0.53
CA PHE A 129 2.31 -6.36 1.51
C PHE A 129 3.69 -6.49 0.89
N MET A 130 3.76 -6.87 -0.39
CA MET A 130 5.01 -6.96 -1.13
C MET A 130 5.68 -5.58 -1.24
N LYS A 131 7.01 -5.58 -1.22
CA LYS A 131 7.78 -4.35 -1.41
C LYS A 131 7.52 -3.76 -2.78
N PHE A 132 7.40 -2.44 -2.83
CA PHE A 132 7.21 -1.74 -4.09
C PHE A 132 8.49 -1.88 -4.93
N PRO A 133 8.41 -2.11 -6.25
CA PRO A 133 9.57 -2.23 -7.10
C PRO A 133 10.52 -1.03 -6.97
N SER A 134 11.83 -1.28 -6.85
CA SER A 134 12.83 -0.24 -6.58
C SER A 134 12.89 0.85 -7.65
N ASN A 135 12.55 0.52 -8.89
CA ASN A 135 12.47 1.46 -10.02
C ASN A 135 11.22 2.36 -9.99
N MET A 136 10.35 2.20 -8.99
CA MET A 136 9.13 3.00 -8.83
C MET A 136 9.08 3.79 -7.52
N GLN A 137 10.10 3.68 -6.65
CA GLN A 137 10.19 4.48 -5.43
C GLN A 137 10.92 5.80 -5.73
N LEU A 138 10.44 6.91 -5.15
CA LEU A 138 11.20 8.15 -5.12
C LEU A 138 12.50 7.90 -4.35
N ASN A 139 13.63 8.22 -4.96
CA ASN A 139 14.91 8.25 -4.24
C ASN A 139 14.91 9.50 -3.34
N GLY A 140 15.03 9.31 -2.02
CA GLY A 140 15.26 10.41 -1.07
C GLY A 140 14.01 11.08 -0.51
N GLY A 141 13.08 10.31 0.06
CA GLY A 141 11.95 10.85 0.83
C GLY A 141 12.29 11.25 2.28
N PRO A 142 11.35 11.89 3.00
CA PRO A 142 11.45 12.09 4.45
C PRO A 142 11.66 10.76 5.19
N PRO A 143 12.09 10.77 6.47
CA PRO A 143 12.22 9.56 7.28
C PRO A 143 10.94 8.71 7.32
N VAL A 144 11.06 7.47 7.79
CA VAL A 144 9.90 6.58 7.92
C VAL A 144 8.87 7.17 8.88
N GLY A 145 7.66 7.40 8.36
CA GLY A 145 6.53 7.85 9.13
C GLY A 145 5.78 6.67 9.77
N TRP A 146 6.17 6.24 10.96
CA TRP A 146 5.48 5.15 11.68
C TRP A 146 4.00 5.43 11.98
N HIS A 147 3.62 6.71 11.94
CA HIS A 147 2.24 7.18 12.04
C HIS A 147 1.74 7.76 10.71
N SER A 148 2.38 7.45 9.58
CA SER A 148 1.92 7.91 8.27
C SER A 148 0.48 7.45 8.02
N LEU A 149 -0.32 8.29 7.36
CA LEU A 149 -1.62 7.87 6.85
C LEU A 149 -1.51 6.68 5.87
N MET A 150 -0.33 6.49 5.27
CA MET A 150 -0.01 5.41 4.34
C MET A 150 0.52 4.15 5.03
N MET A 151 0.70 4.15 6.36
CA MET A 151 1.10 2.96 7.11
C MET A 151 -0.13 2.09 7.39
N TYR A 152 -0.05 0.81 6.99
CA TYR A 152 -1.05 -0.18 7.40
C TYR A 152 -1.00 -0.46 8.90
N GLY A 153 -2.18 -0.65 9.48
CA GLY A 153 -2.30 -1.18 10.84
C GLY A 153 -1.74 -2.60 10.94
N SER A 154 -1.33 -2.99 12.14
CA SER A 154 -0.88 -4.34 12.45
C SER A 154 -1.91 -5.40 12.08
N ASP A 155 -3.19 -5.08 12.23
CA ASP A 155 -4.36 -5.90 11.94
C ASP A 155 -4.76 -5.99 10.47
N GLN A 156 -4.10 -5.27 9.56
CA GLN A 156 -4.55 -5.23 8.18
C GLN A 156 -4.62 -6.65 7.59
N SER A 157 -5.83 -7.09 7.24
CA SER A 157 -6.11 -8.44 6.75
C SER A 157 -5.68 -9.58 7.70
N ALA A 158 -5.67 -9.34 9.01
CA ALA A 158 -5.35 -10.36 10.00
C ALA A 158 -6.44 -11.44 10.12
N LYS A 159 -6.04 -12.68 10.38
CA LYS A 159 -6.97 -13.83 10.50
C LYS A 159 -7.38 -14.19 11.93
N THR A 160 -6.65 -13.72 12.95
CA THR A 160 -6.81 -14.20 14.34
C THR A 160 -7.37 -13.14 15.27
N LYS A 161 -8.19 -13.57 16.23
CA LYS A 161 -8.66 -12.72 17.32
C LYS A 161 -7.52 -12.14 18.17
N ARG A 162 -6.44 -12.89 18.38
CA ARG A 162 -5.26 -12.40 19.10
C ARG A 162 -4.65 -11.15 18.47
N CYS A 163 -4.74 -11.02 17.14
CA CYS A 163 -4.38 -9.77 16.49
C CYS A 163 -5.52 -8.74 16.59
N LEU A 164 -6.72 -9.10 16.15
CA LEU A 164 -7.83 -8.15 15.96
C LEU A 164 -8.36 -7.54 17.28
N GLU A 165 -8.45 -8.35 18.33
CA GLU A 165 -9.06 -8.00 19.62
C GLU A 165 -7.97 -7.71 20.67
N ASP A 166 -7.04 -8.66 20.89
CA ASP A 166 -6.02 -8.54 21.94
C ASP A 166 -4.84 -7.63 21.56
N LYS A 167 -4.76 -7.22 20.29
CA LYS A 167 -3.68 -6.39 19.73
C LYS A 167 -2.28 -6.97 19.98
N HIS A 168 -2.16 -8.29 19.99
CA HIS A 168 -0.91 -8.97 20.31
C HIS A 168 -0.03 -9.06 19.04
N PRO A 169 1.04 -8.25 18.90
CA PRO A 169 1.73 -8.02 17.63
C PRO A 169 2.35 -9.29 17.03
N GLU A 170 2.69 -10.28 17.86
CA GLU A 170 3.14 -11.62 17.45
C GLU A 170 2.19 -12.33 16.47
N PHE A 171 0.88 -12.11 16.59
CA PHE A 171 -0.14 -12.78 15.80
C PHE A 171 -0.62 -11.95 14.61
N CYS A 172 0.05 -10.84 14.34
CA CYS A 172 -0.37 -9.85 13.36
C CYS A 172 0.46 -9.88 12.07
N PRO A 173 -0.18 -9.63 10.91
CA PRO A 173 0.50 -9.47 9.64
C PRO A 173 1.65 -8.46 9.68
N LEU A 174 1.47 -7.34 10.37
CA LEU A 174 2.50 -6.31 10.49
C LEU A 174 2.80 -5.99 11.95
N ALA A 175 4.07 -5.75 12.26
CA ALA A 175 4.50 -5.21 13.54
C ALA A 175 5.80 -4.41 13.36
N ARG A 176 5.97 -3.34 14.14
CA ARG A 176 7.23 -2.61 14.20
C ARG A 176 8.21 -3.34 15.11
N ILE A 177 9.47 -3.43 14.71
CA ILE A 177 10.56 -3.89 15.58
C ILE A 177 11.15 -2.64 16.26
N VAL A 178 11.18 -2.61 17.60
CA VAL A 178 11.54 -1.40 18.36
C VAL A 178 12.88 -1.46 19.07
N ASP A 179 13.53 -2.62 19.11
CA ASP A 179 14.84 -2.80 19.72
C ASP A 179 15.66 -3.89 19.02
N GLU A 180 16.93 -4.02 19.41
CA GLU A 180 17.87 -5.02 18.88
C GLU A 180 17.49 -6.46 19.26
N LYS A 181 16.65 -6.64 20.29
CA LYS A 181 16.15 -7.96 20.71
C LYS A 181 14.99 -8.45 19.85
N GLY A 182 14.49 -7.60 18.95
CA GLY A 182 13.37 -7.93 18.09
C GLY A 182 12.02 -7.71 18.76
N SER A 183 11.94 -6.92 19.84
CA SER A 183 10.67 -6.62 20.50
C SER A 183 9.69 -5.99 19.51
N LEU A 184 8.44 -6.44 19.56
CA LEU A 184 7.42 -6.06 18.60
C LEU A 184 6.43 -5.06 19.20
N GLN A 185 6.14 -4.02 18.42
CA GLN A 185 5.15 -3.00 18.75
C GLN A 185 3.98 -3.07 17.76
N TRP A 186 2.77 -3.03 18.31
CA TRP A 186 1.54 -2.85 17.56
C TRP A 186 1.50 -1.48 16.88
N MET A 187 1.09 -1.45 15.60
CA MET A 187 0.87 -0.22 14.84
C MET A 187 -0.61 -0.03 14.62
N SER A 188 -1.16 1.08 15.11
CA SER A 188 -2.54 1.48 14.80
C SER A 188 -2.58 2.26 13.48
N ARG A 189 -3.62 2.04 12.68
CA ARG A 189 -3.89 2.85 11.48
C ARG A 189 -4.09 4.32 11.88
N ASN A 190 -3.31 5.23 11.30
CA ASN A 190 -3.53 6.65 11.51
C ASN A 190 -4.71 7.14 10.64
N LYS A 191 -5.39 8.20 11.10
CA LYS A 191 -6.58 8.77 10.44
C LYS A 191 -6.33 10.15 9.82
N LYS A 192 -5.11 10.67 9.92
CA LYS A 192 -4.73 12.01 9.43
C LYS A 192 -3.31 11.97 8.84
N PRO A 193 -3.01 12.78 7.82
CA PRO A 193 -1.65 12.96 7.36
C PRO A 193 -0.74 13.49 8.48
N ILE A 194 0.52 13.05 8.49
CA ILE A 194 1.58 13.61 9.35
C ILE A 194 2.47 14.58 8.55
N LYS A 195 3.42 15.21 9.22
CA LYS A 195 4.35 16.16 8.59
C LYS A 195 5.11 15.52 7.42
N GLU A 196 5.58 14.30 7.61
CA GLU A 196 6.33 13.52 6.63
C GLU A 196 5.49 13.17 5.40
N ASP A 197 4.17 12.95 5.56
CA ASP A 197 3.25 12.74 4.42
C ASP A 197 3.19 14.00 3.54
N VAL A 198 3.07 15.16 4.17
CA VAL A 198 3.02 16.46 3.49
C VAL A 198 4.35 16.79 2.82
N GLU A 199 5.47 16.52 3.50
CA GLU A 199 6.81 16.69 2.95
C GLU A 199 7.03 15.80 1.72
N TRP A 200 6.58 14.56 1.75
CA TRP A 200 6.66 13.64 0.61
C TRP A 200 5.93 14.19 -0.62
N VAL A 201 4.68 14.65 -0.44
CA VAL A 201 3.91 15.26 -1.53
C VAL A 201 4.63 16.49 -2.09
N GLY A 202 5.22 17.31 -1.22
CA GLY A 202 5.99 18.50 -1.61
C GLY A 202 7.22 18.20 -2.49
N LEU A 203 7.78 16.99 -2.45
CA LEU A 203 8.88 16.58 -3.34
C LEU A 203 8.43 16.50 -4.80
N GLY A 204 7.22 16.02 -5.05
CA GLY A 204 6.64 15.90 -6.40
C GLY A 204 5.88 17.15 -6.84
N TYR A 205 5.32 17.89 -5.89
CA TYR A 205 4.42 19.02 -6.11
C TYR A 205 4.83 20.22 -5.25
N PRO A 206 5.92 20.93 -5.60
CA PRO A 206 6.40 22.07 -4.83
C PRO A 206 5.40 23.23 -4.94
N TRP A 207 4.52 23.36 -3.95
CA TRP A 207 3.64 24.51 -3.81
C TRP A 207 4.43 25.74 -3.36
N LYS A 208 4.15 26.87 -4.00
CA LYS A 208 4.54 28.19 -3.51
C LYS A 208 3.28 28.78 -2.89
N GLY A 209 3.23 28.82 -1.57
CA GLY A 209 2.17 29.53 -0.84
C GLY A 209 2.15 31.00 -1.20
#